data_AF-A0A8B6CES4-F1
#
_entry.id   AF-A0A8B6CES4-F1
#
_cell.length_a   1.000
_cell.length_b   1.000
_cell.length_c   1.000
_cell.angle_alpha   90.00
_cell.angle_beta   90.00
_cell.angle_gamma   90.00
#
_symmetry.space_group_name_H-M   'P 1'
#
loop_
_entity.id
_entity.type
_entity.pdbx_description
1 polymer ?
#
loop_
_entity_poly.entity_id
_entity_poly.type
_entity_poly.pdbx_seq_one_letter_code
_entity_poly.pdbx_strand_id
1 'polypeptide(L)'
;MYCIDRDVKPYTRRGLLSTINSIFDPLGYLASVTIKGKLLLRSVMTGQIMWDEPLPEEVYNEWESWRTSLFDLEKVKFKRMFVPTSFSLAKTRKIHIYSDASEKAIAAVGYIQLDDDKNFGFIMGKAKVAPSHTHTIPRLELCGALLATEIGQTISDQLDIPLSDIQYYTDSKVVLGYIFNSSRRFYNYVSNRVAKIHTVSNSEQWSYVHTDGNPADLATRSIIPSKLENSIWLSGPVIKIYADQTIESFSLINPDTDNEIRPDITTRKTTSLEKLSLGSHRFERFGNWKSLVRSIALIKNFLVNRISKETRCRFRNVEMFVVGVVLLSRTYE
;
A
#
# COMPACT_ATOMS: atom_id res chain seq x y z
N MET A 1 -19.51 2.61 -29.49
CA MET A 1 -18.48 3.35 -30.26
C MET A 1 -18.36 4.70 -29.59
N TYR A 2 -17.15 5.14 -29.25
CA TYR A 2 -16.98 6.50 -28.72
C TYR A 2 -17.13 7.49 -29.87
N CYS A 3 -17.83 8.60 -29.62
CA CYS A 3 -17.86 9.73 -30.55
C CYS A 3 -16.82 10.74 -30.05
N ILE A 4 -15.80 11.01 -30.86
CA ILE A 4 -14.75 11.95 -30.51
C ILE A 4 -15.05 13.30 -31.16
N ASP A 5 -15.12 14.32 -30.32
CA ASP A 5 -15.31 15.70 -30.78
C ASP A 5 -14.15 16.12 -31.68
N ARG A 6 -14.47 16.56 -32.90
CA ARG A 6 -13.52 17.03 -33.91
C ARG A 6 -13.39 18.54 -33.92
N ASP A 7 -14.21 19.24 -33.14
CA ASP A 7 -14.17 20.69 -33.05
C ASP A 7 -12.80 21.15 -32.62
N VAL A 8 -12.29 22.14 -33.35
CA VAL A 8 -11.02 22.79 -33.02
C VAL A 8 -11.25 23.60 -31.75
N LYS A 9 -10.65 23.16 -30.64
CA LYS A 9 -10.65 23.91 -29.39
C LYS A 9 -9.52 24.96 -29.42
N PRO A 10 -9.69 26.11 -28.76
CA PRO A 10 -8.67 27.15 -28.74
C PRO A 10 -7.40 26.61 -28.10
N TYR A 11 -6.25 26.94 -28.65
CA TYR A 11 -4.95 26.43 -28.20
C TYR A 11 -4.51 27.06 -26.87
N THR A 12 -5.21 26.73 -25.80
CA THR A 12 -5.12 27.35 -24.47
C THR A 12 -5.31 26.29 -23.39
N ARG A 13 -5.02 26.62 -22.12
CA ARG A 13 -5.32 25.71 -20.99
C ARG A 13 -6.79 25.33 -20.95
N ARG A 14 -7.68 26.29 -21.23
CA ARG A 14 -9.12 26.06 -21.26
C ARG A 14 -9.51 25.09 -22.38
N GLY A 15 -8.92 25.23 -23.56
CA GLY A 15 -9.15 24.31 -24.68
C GLY A 15 -8.69 22.89 -24.36
N LEU A 16 -7.49 22.73 -23.81
CA LEU A 16 -6.96 21.42 -23.39
C LEU A 16 -7.86 20.74 -22.36
N LEU A 17 -8.27 21.47 -21.32
CA LEU A 17 -9.22 20.98 -20.33
C LEU A 17 -10.57 20.59 -20.97
N SER A 18 -11.07 21.42 -21.90
CA SER A 18 -12.30 21.13 -22.63
C SER A 18 -12.19 19.87 -23.48
N THR A 19 -11.06 19.61 -24.13
CA THR A 19 -10.83 18.39 -24.92
C THR A 19 -10.77 17.14 -24.02
N ILE A 20 -10.16 17.23 -22.84
CA ILE A 20 -10.13 16.10 -21.91
C ILE A 20 -11.54 15.79 -21.40
N ASN A 21 -12.30 16.82 -21.04
CA ASN A 21 -13.63 16.67 -20.46
C ASN A 21 -14.74 16.38 -21.49
N SER A 22 -14.48 16.51 -22.79
CA SER A 22 -15.43 16.10 -23.83
C SER A 22 -15.51 14.57 -23.99
N ILE A 23 -14.53 13.84 -23.47
CA ILE A 23 -14.50 12.38 -23.51
C ILE A 23 -15.32 11.83 -22.34
N PHE A 24 -16.55 11.39 -22.63
CA PHE A 24 -17.42 10.78 -21.63
C PHE A 24 -17.09 9.30 -21.42
N ASP A 25 -16.37 8.99 -20.34
CA ASP A 25 -15.95 7.62 -19.97
C ASP A 25 -16.25 7.31 -18.48
N PRO A 26 -17.52 7.04 -18.13
CA PRO A 26 -17.94 6.84 -16.74
C PRO A 26 -17.37 5.57 -16.10
N LEU A 27 -17.12 4.52 -16.91
CA LEU A 27 -16.60 3.23 -16.45
C LEU A 27 -15.07 3.12 -16.57
N GLY A 28 -14.40 4.09 -17.20
CA GLY A 28 -12.94 4.12 -17.28
C GLY A 28 -12.33 3.20 -18.32
N TYR A 29 -13.06 2.84 -19.38
CA TYR A 29 -12.52 2.05 -20.49
C TYR A 29 -11.32 2.75 -21.15
N LEU A 30 -11.39 4.07 -21.24
CA LEU A 30 -10.39 4.95 -21.86
C LEU A 30 -9.46 5.58 -20.82
N ALA A 31 -9.51 5.17 -19.54
CA ALA A 31 -8.71 5.79 -18.49
C ALA A 31 -7.20 5.74 -18.80
N SER A 32 -6.73 4.64 -19.38
CA SER A 32 -5.34 4.46 -19.82
C SER A 32 -4.93 5.35 -21.01
N VAL A 33 -5.89 5.87 -21.78
CA VAL A 33 -5.64 6.81 -22.88
C VAL A 33 -5.76 8.26 -22.39
N THR A 34 -6.80 8.55 -21.61
CA THR A 34 -7.13 9.91 -21.15
C THR A 34 -6.17 10.43 -20.10
N ILE A 35 -5.45 9.55 -19.38
CA ILE A 35 -4.44 9.95 -18.41
C ILE A 35 -3.33 10.79 -19.06
N LYS A 36 -2.96 10.53 -20.33
CA LYS A 36 -1.97 11.35 -21.05
C LYS A 36 -2.41 12.80 -21.19
N GLY A 37 -3.67 13.03 -21.58
CA GLY A 37 -4.25 14.38 -21.61
C GLY A 37 -4.25 15.05 -20.23
N LYS A 38 -4.58 14.31 -19.18
CA LYS A 38 -4.54 14.84 -17.79
C LYS A 38 -3.11 15.19 -17.33
N LEU A 39 -2.11 14.42 -17.75
CA LEU A 39 -0.70 14.71 -17.46
C LEU A 39 -0.19 15.94 -18.22
N LEU A 40 -0.59 16.09 -19.49
CA LEU A 40 -0.37 17.32 -20.26
C LEU A 40 -1.01 18.54 -19.60
N LEU A 41 -2.25 18.41 -19.11
CA LEU A 41 -2.89 19.48 -18.38
C LEU A 41 -2.12 19.84 -17.11
N ARG A 42 -1.62 18.84 -16.37
CA ARG A 42 -0.80 19.06 -15.18
C ARG A 42 0.48 19.84 -15.50
N SER A 43 1.18 19.50 -16.59
CA SER A 43 2.44 20.16 -16.95
C SER A 43 2.24 21.63 -17.31
N VAL A 44 1.13 21.98 -17.97
CA VAL A 44 0.82 23.40 -18.24
C VAL A 44 0.41 24.14 -16.99
N MET A 45 -0.29 23.51 -16.04
CA MET A 45 -0.77 24.15 -14.81
C MET A 45 0.35 24.58 -13.88
N THR A 46 1.52 23.94 -13.94
CA THR A 46 2.69 24.32 -13.13
C THR A 46 3.40 25.58 -13.62
N GLY A 47 3.11 26.06 -14.83
CA GLY A 47 3.67 27.31 -15.37
C GLY A 47 2.87 28.57 -15.01
N GLN A 48 3.39 29.75 -15.37
CA GLN A 48 2.74 31.05 -15.17
C GLN A 48 1.78 31.47 -16.30
N ILE A 49 1.31 30.52 -17.12
CA ILE A 49 0.45 30.80 -18.28
C ILE A 49 -0.98 31.09 -17.82
N MET A 50 -1.68 32.06 -18.39
CA MET A 50 -3.09 32.30 -18.07
C MET A 50 -4.02 31.31 -18.81
N TRP A 51 -5.29 31.28 -18.43
CA TRP A 51 -6.26 30.30 -18.97
C TRP A 51 -6.50 30.39 -20.47
N ASP A 52 -6.44 31.61 -21.02
CA ASP A 52 -6.73 31.94 -22.40
C ASP A 52 -5.47 32.33 -23.21
N GLU A 53 -4.29 32.16 -22.62
CA GLU A 53 -3.02 32.39 -23.30
C GLU A 53 -2.63 31.16 -24.16
N PRO A 54 -1.97 31.38 -25.31
CA PRO A 54 -1.39 30.31 -26.11
C PRO A 54 -0.42 29.46 -25.30
N LEU A 55 -0.49 28.13 -25.45
CA LEU A 55 0.47 27.24 -24.78
C LEU A 55 1.83 27.26 -25.52
N PRO A 56 2.95 26.84 -24.90
CA PRO A 56 4.26 26.79 -25.56
C PRO A 56 4.27 25.73 -26.68
N GLU A 57 5.00 25.98 -27.78
CA GLU A 57 4.98 25.13 -28.98
C GLU A 57 5.26 23.64 -28.70
N GLU A 58 6.11 23.30 -27.74
CA GLU A 58 6.36 21.92 -27.33
C GLU A 58 5.09 21.21 -26.84
N VAL A 59 4.28 21.92 -26.04
CA VAL A 59 3.00 21.42 -25.53
C VAL A 59 1.96 21.32 -26.64
N TYR A 60 2.01 22.24 -27.62
CA TYR A 60 1.14 22.16 -28.82
C TYR A 60 1.30 20.82 -29.50
N ASN A 61 2.54 20.47 -29.81
CA ASN A 61 2.84 19.29 -30.60
C ASN A 61 2.43 18.02 -29.86
N GLU A 62 2.67 17.96 -28.55
CA GLU A 62 2.25 16.80 -27.75
C GLU A 62 0.72 16.72 -27.60
N TRP A 63 0.05 17.85 -27.38
CA TRP A 63 -1.42 17.90 -27.31
C TRP A 63 -2.04 17.51 -28.65
N GLU A 64 -1.60 18.10 -29.75
CA GLU A 64 -2.15 17.82 -31.08
C GLU A 64 -1.90 16.35 -31.49
N SER A 65 -0.72 15.82 -31.19
CA SER A 65 -0.43 14.39 -31.38
C SER A 65 -1.36 13.50 -30.56
N TRP A 66 -1.59 13.82 -29.28
CA TRP A 66 -2.54 13.06 -28.46
C TRP A 66 -3.98 13.20 -28.98
N ARG A 67 -4.44 14.42 -29.27
CA ARG A 67 -5.79 14.72 -29.75
C ARG A 67 -6.10 13.98 -31.05
N THR A 68 -5.20 14.04 -32.02
CA THR A 68 -5.36 13.34 -33.30
C THR A 68 -5.36 11.82 -33.13
N SER A 69 -4.56 11.28 -32.19
CA SER A 69 -4.58 9.86 -31.89
C SER A 69 -5.94 9.37 -31.35
N LEU A 70 -6.72 10.24 -30.70
CA LEU A 70 -8.02 9.86 -30.15
C LEU A 70 -9.02 9.42 -31.23
N PHE A 71 -8.86 9.84 -32.49
CA PHE A 71 -9.76 9.42 -33.57
C PHE A 71 -9.72 7.90 -33.82
N ASP A 72 -8.63 7.22 -33.44
CA ASP A 72 -8.59 5.76 -33.50
C ASP A 72 -9.53 5.08 -32.49
N LEU A 73 -9.97 5.79 -31.43
CA LEU A 73 -10.96 5.27 -30.47
C LEU A 73 -12.32 5.04 -31.10
N GLU A 74 -12.65 5.73 -32.20
CA GLU A 74 -13.87 5.46 -32.95
C GLU A 74 -13.86 4.01 -33.45
N LYS A 75 -12.70 3.46 -33.83
CA LYS A 75 -12.58 2.10 -34.36
C LYS A 75 -12.60 1.02 -33.28
N VAL A 76 -12.32 1.38 -32.03
CA VAL A 76 -12.20 0.43 -30.91
C VAL A 76 -13.56 -0.16 -30.56
N LYS A 77 -13.64 -1.49 -30.53
CA LYS A 77 -14.84 -2.23 -30.13
C LYS A 77 -14.76 -2.63 -28.66
N PHE A 78 -15.84 -2.36 -27.94
CA PHE A 78 -15.99 -2.76 -26.54
C PHE A 78 -16.99 -3.91 -26.46
N LYS A 79 -16.63 -4.97 -25.72
CA LYS A 79 -17.55 -6.07 -25.46
C LYS A 79 -18.66 -5.55 -24.54
N ARG A 80 -19.91 -5.63 -25.01
CA ARG A 80 -21.09 -5.26 -24.21
C ARG A 80 -21.33 -6.24 -23.06
N MET A 81 -21.02 -7.51 -23.29
CA MET A 81 -21.09 -8.56 -22.29
C MET A 81 -19.73 -8.69 -21.63
N PHE A 82 -19.70 -8.76 -20.29
CA PHE A 82 -18.46 -8.90 -19.54
C PHE A 82 -17.71 -10.18 -19.94
N VAL A 83 -18.40 -11.33 -19.87
CA VAL A 83 -17.87 -12.63 -20.28
C VAL A 83 -18.93 -13.44 -21.02
N PRO A 84 -18.57 -14.39 -21.90
CA PRO A 84 -19.54 -15.15 -22.71
C PRO A 84 -20.52 -16.00 -21.89
N THR A 85 -20.12 -16.41 -20.68
CA THR A 85 -20.91 -17.28 -19.81
C THR A 85 -21.96 -16.48 -19.03
N SER A 86 -23.19 -17.00 -18.94
CA SER A 86 -24.26 -16.37 -18.17
C SER A 86 -23.98 -16.39 -16.66
N PHE A 87 -24.18 -15.26 -15.99
CA PHE A 87 -24.05 -15.17 -14.53
C PHE A 87 -24.96 -16.14 -13.79
N SER A 88 -26.17 -16.40 -14.29
CA SER A 88 -27.12 -17.33 -13.66
C SER A 88 -26.65 -18.79 -13.67
N LEU A 89 -25.82 -19.16 -14.65
CA LEU A 89 -25.28 -20.52 -14.78
C LEU A 89 -23.94 -20.69 -14.06
N ALA A 90 -23.24 -19.58 -13.81
CA ALA A 90 -21.95 -19.60 -13.14
C ALA A 90 -22.09 -19.97 -11.66
N LYS A 91 -21.26 -20.90 -11.20
CA LYS A 91 -21.15 -21.33 -9.81
C LYS A 91 -20.36 -20.30 -8.99
N THR A 92 -19.29 -19.76 -9.57
CA THR A 92 -18.46 -18.75 -8.92
C THR A 92 -18.38 -17.47 -9.75
N ARG A 93 -18.41 -16.32 -9.06
CA ARG A 93 -18.24 -14.99 -9.64
C ARG A 93 -17.20 -14.25 -8.81
N LYS A 94 -15.97 -14.21 -9.30
CA LYS A 94 -14.84 -13.58 -8.60
C LYS A 94 -14.53 -12.24 -9.24
N ILE A 95 -14.29 -11.23 -8.41
CA ILE A 95 -13.81 -9.93 -8.85
C ILE A 95 -12.30 -9.86 -8.62
N HIS A 96 -11.57 -9.39 -9.62
CA HIS A 96 -10.12 -9.19 -9.54
C HIS A 96 -9.81 -7.73 -9.78
N ILE A 97 -9.13 -7.09 -8.83
CA ILE A 97 -8.84 -5.65 -8.86
C ILE A 97 -7.36 -5.43 -8.79
N TYR A 98 -6.81 -4.83 -9.82
CA TYR A 98 -5.39 -4.53 -9.95
C TYR A 98 -5.16 -3.06 -9.66
N SER A 99 -4.09 -2.75 -8.93
CA SER A 99 -3.64 -1.40 -8.67
C SER A 99 -2.20 -1.20 -9.11
N ASP A 100 -1.89 0.03 -9.51
CA ASP A 100 -0.53 0.47 -9.79
C ASP A 100 -0.39 1.96 -9.44
N ALA A 101 0.85 2.38 -9.15
CA ALA A 101 1.17 3.77 -8.95
C ALA A 101 2.57 4.11 -9.45
N SER A 102 2.68 5.25 -10.11
CA SER A 102 3.94 5.89 -10.45
C SER A 102 3.95 7.34 -9.95
N GLU A 103 5.09 8.01 -10.09
CA GLU A 103 5.23 9.45 -9.80
C GLU A 103 4.26 10.33 -10.60
N LYS A 104 3.80 9.82 -11.76
CA LYS A 104 2.93 10.57 -12.68
C LYS A 104 1.46 10.30 -12.41
N ALA A 105 1.08 9.04 -12.18
CA ALA A 105 -0.30 8.63 -12.11
C ALA A 105 -0.51 7.41 -11.21
N ILE A 106 -1.73 7.30 -10.70
CA ILE A 106 -2.21 6.18 -9.88
C ILE A 106 -3.41 5.57 -10.61
N ALA A 107 -3.45 4.26 -10.71
CA ALA A 107 -4.51 3.56 -11.42
C ALA A 107 -4.99 2.32 -10.68
N ALA A 108 -6.25 1.97 -10.93
CA ALA A 108 -6.79 0.68 -10.59
C ALA A 108 -7.83 0.22 -11.61
N VAL A 109 -8.01 -1.10 -11.75
CA VAL A 109 -8.94 -1.70 -12.70
C VAL A 109 -9.51 -3.00 -12.15
N GLY A 110 -10.83 -3.17 -12.29
CA GLY A 110 -11.59 -4.32 -11.84
C GLY A 110 -12.14 -5.17 -12.99
N TYR A 111 -12.02 -6.48 -12.84
CA TYR A 111 -12.52 -7.50 -13.76
C TYR A 111 -13.41 -8.51 -13.05
N ILE A 112 -14.34 -9.12 -13.79
CA ILE A 112 -15.09 -10.30 -13.34
C ILE A 112 -14.56 -11.55 -14.05
N GLN A 113 -14.43 -12.64 -13.28
CA GLN A 113 -14.12 -13.97 -13.75
C GLN A 113 -15.22 -14.93 -13.27
N LEU A 114 -15.69 -15.81 -14.15
CA LEU A 114 -16.70 -16.81 -13.84
C LEU A 114 -16.10 -18.21 -13.90
N ASP A 115 -16.42 -19.06 -12.91
CA ASP A 115 -16.03 -20.47 -12.88
C ASP A 115 -14.53 -20.74 -13.11
N ASP A 116 -13.68 -19.79 -12.71
CA ASP A 116 -12.23 -19.81 -12.93
C ASP A 116 -11.84 -19.96 -14.43
N ASP A 117 -12.72 -19.52 -15.34
CA ASP A 117 -12.47 -19.49 -16.79
C ASP A 117 -11.34 -18.50 -17.14
N LYS A 118 -10.68 -18.71 -18.27
CA LYS A 118 -9.58 -17.86 -18.72
C LYS A 118 -10.01 -16.45 -19.15
N ASN A 119 -11.31 -16.23 -19.28
CA ASN A 119 -11.87 -14.97 -19.76
C ASN A 119 -12.16 -14.02 -18.60
N PHE A 120 -11.57 -12.83 -18.66
CA PHE A 120 -11.94 -11.71 -17.81
C PHE A 120 -12.86 -10.74 -18.54
N GLY A 121 -13.85 -10.23 -17.82
CA GLY A 121 -14.69 -9.13 -18.26
C GLY A 121 -14.30 -7.84 -17.55
N PHE A 122 -13.89 -6.81 -18.30
CA PHE A 122 -13.65 -5.48 -17.75
C PHE A 122 -14.94 -4.90 -17.17
N ILE A 123 -14.89 -4.46 -15.91
CA ILE A 123 -16.04 -3.84 -15.23
C ILE A 123 -15.83 -2.33 -15.14
N MET A 124 -14.74 -1.92 -14.51
CA MET A 124 -14.46 -0.52 -14.20
C MET A 124 -12.96 -0.29 -14.06
N GLY A 125 -12.49 0.82 -14.62
CA GLY A 125 -11.12 1.31 -14.45
C GLY A 125 -11.11 2.74 -13.95
N LYS A 126 -10.02 3.15 -13.31
CA LYS A 126 -9.84 4.53 -12.88
C LYS A 126 -8.37 4.89 -12.90
N ALA A 127 -8.06 6.04 -13.50
CA ALA A 127 -6.72 6.62 -13.52
C ALA A 127 -6.80 8.06 -13.01
N LYS A 128 -5.94 8.38 -12.04
CA LYS A 128 -5.82 9.72 -11.42
C LYS A 128 -4.38 10.19 -11.60
N VAL A 129 -4.20 11.47 -11.86
CA VAL A 129 -2.88 12.09 -11.82
C VAL A 129 -2.36 12.02 -10.38
N ALA A 130 -1.13 11.57 -10.21
CA ALA A 130 -0.51 11.48 -8.89
C ALA A 130 -0.28 12.89 -8.33
N PRO A 131 -0.41 13.10 -7.01
CA PRO A 131 -0.10 14.40 -6.41
C PRO A 131 1.34 14.85 -6.69
N SER A 132 1.55 16.14 -6.91
CA SER A 132 2.84 16.69 -7.37
C SER A 132 3.87 16.97 -6.30
N HIS A 133 3.50 16.96 -5.03
CA HIS A 133 4.41 17.32 -3.95
C HIS A 133 4.44 16.23 -2.87
N THR A 134 5.65 15.95 -2.38
CA THR A 134 5.90 15.44 -1.02
C THR A 134 5.42 14.00 -0.72
N HIS A 135 5.19 13.18 -1.73
CA HIS A 135 4.89 11.75 -1.54
C HIS A 135 6.06 10.88 -2.01
N THR A 136 6.48 9.98 -1.14
CA THR A 136 7.40 8.89 -1.46
C THR A 136 6.67 7.87 -2.34
N ILE A 137 7.42 7.06 -3.10
CA ILE A 137 6.85 5.98 -3.92
C ILE A 137 5.92 5.05 -3.11
N PRO A 138 6.27 4.57 -1.89
CA PRO A 138 5.37 3.75 -1.09
C PRO A 138 4.02 4.42 -0.75
N ARG A 139 4.01 5.76 -0.56
CA ARG A 139 2.76 6.49 -0.31
C ARG A 139 1.88 6.59 -1.55
N LEU A 140 2.46 6.63 -2.74
CA LEU A 140 1.73 6.63 -4.00
C LEU A 140 1.16 5.24 -4.27
N GLU A 141 1.97 4.19 -4.10
CA GLU A 141 1.54 2.78 -4.20
C GLU A 141 0.40 2.48 -3.23
N LEU A 142 0.48 2.96 -1.98
CA LEU A 142 -0.59 2.81 -0.99
C LEU A 142 -1.88 3.56 -1.40
N CYS A 143 -1.76 4.69 -2.10
CA CYS A 143 -2.91 5.37 -2.69
C CYS A 143 -3.50 4.57 -3.86
N GLY A 144 -2.69 3.83 -4.63
CA GLY A 144 -3.16 2.88 -5.64
C GLY A 144 -3.97 1.74 -5.03
N ALA A 145 -3.48 1.14 -3.95
CA ALA A 145 -4.22 0.13 -3.19
C ALA A 145 -5.54 0.68 -2.65
N LEU A 146 -5.53 1.90 -2.06
CA LEU A 146 -6.77 2.53 -1.60
C LEU A 146 -7.76 2.75 -2.77
N LEU A 147 -7.27 3.19 -3.93
CA LEU A 147 -8.11 3.35 -5.13
C LEU A 147 -8.73 2.02 -5.59
N ALA A 148 -7.99 0.91 -5.50
CA ALA A 148 -8.54 -0.41 -5.79
C ALA A 148 -9.67 -0.79 -4.83
N THR A 149 -9.55 -0.50 -3.52
CA THR A 149 -10.68 -0.72 -2.58
C THR A 149 -11.89 0.15 -2.88
N GLU A 150 -11.71 1.41 -3.29
CA GLU A 150 -12.81 2.28 -3.72
C GLU A 150 -13.57 1.68 -4.92
N ILE A 151 -12.83 1.13 -5.90
CA ILE A 151 -13.42 0.43 -7.06
C ILE A 151 -14.13 -0.85 -6.60
N GLY A 152 -13.52 -1.65 -5.73
CA GLY A 152 -14.11 -2.89 -5.22
C GLY A 152 -15.42 -2.68 -4.49
N GLN A 153 -15.47 -1.66 -3.62
CA GLN A 153 -16.70 -1.25 -2.95
C GLN A 153 -17.76 -0.82 -3.98
N THR A 154 -17.39 0.02 -4.95
CA THR A 154 -18.32 0.48 -6.00
C THR A 154 -18.89 -0.71 -6.79
N ILE A 155 -18.06 -1.68 -7.17
CA ILE A 155 -18.49 -2.87 -7.89
C ILE A 155 -19.42 -3.73 -7.03
N SER A 156 -19.06 -3.96 -5.77
CA SER A 156 -19.88 -4.73 -4.83
C SER A 156 -21.26 -4.10 -4.63
N ASP A 157 -21.33 -2.77 -4.54
CA ASP A 157 -22.57 -2.05 -4.29
C ASP A 157 -23.46 -1.92 -5.53
N GLN A 158 -22.87 -1.89 -6.74
CA GLN A 158 -23.59 -1.51 -7.97
C GLN A 158 -23.78 -2.64 -8.99
N LEU A 159 -23.01 -3.73 -8.93
CA LEU A 159 -23.07 -4.78 -9.95
C LEU A 159 -24.35 -5.65 -9.86
N ASP A 160 -25.12 -5.52 -8.77
CA ASP A 160 -26.43 -6.17 -8.53
C ASP A 160 -26.46 -7.69 -8.85
N ILE A 161 -25.36 -8.37 -8.53
CA ILE A 161 -25.23 -9.83 -8.64
C ILE A 161 -24.54 -10.39 -7.38
N PRO A 162 -24.83 -11.64 -6.98
CA PRO A 162 -24.14 -12.25 -5.86
C PRO A 162 -22.69 -12.56 -6.26
N LEU A 163 -21.74 -11.93 -5.55
CA LEU A 163 -20.30 -12.16 -5.71
C LEU A 163 -19.84 -13.27 -4.78
N SER A 164 -18.94 -14.12 -5.28
CA SER A 164 -18.32 -15.18 -4.49
C SER A 164 -17.13 -14.67 -3.70
N ASP A 165 -16.32 -13.80 -4.33
CA ASP A 165 -15.07 -13.31 -3.76
C ASP A 165 -14.59 -12.04 -4.48
N ILE A 166 -13.79 -11.22 -3.79
CA ILE A 166 -13.12 -10.04 -4.33
C ILE A 166 -11.65 -10.11 -3.93
N GLN A 167 -10.77 -10.11 -4.94
CA GLN A 167 -9.32 -10.21 -4.79
C GLN A 167 -8.64 -8.94 -5.30
N TYR A 168 -7.64 -8.48 -4.57
CA TYR A 168 -6.90 -7.26 -4.81
C TYR A 168 -5.43 -7.56 -5.09
N TYR A 169 -4.85 -6.84 -6.05
CA TYR A 169 -3.50 -7.07 -6.53
C TYR A 169 -2.70 -5.77 -6.61
N THR A 170 -1.45 -5.83 -6.16
CA THR A 170 -0.46 -4.77 -6.32
C THR A 170 0.91 -5.40 -6.56
N ASP A 171 1.78 -4.70 -7.29
CA ASP A 171 3.19 -5.07 -7.46
C ASP A 171 4.10 -4.44 -6.39
N SER A 172 3.54 -3.73 -5.40
CA SER A 172 4.29 -3.22 -4.27
C SER A 172 4.25 -4.18 -3.08
N LYS A 173 5.35 -4.90 -2.86
CA LYS A 173 5.53 -5.69 -1.64
C LYS A 173 5.61 -4.83 -0.38
N VAL A 174 5.99 -3.54 -0.49
CA VAL A 174 6.00 -2.60 0.63
C VAL A 174 4.56 -2.33 1.10
N VAL A 175 3.65 -2.07 0.15
CA VAL A 175 2.22 -1.86 0.45
C VAL A 175 1.59 -3.13 1.02
N LEU A 176 1.90 -4.30 0.46
CA LEU A 176 1.44 -5.56 1.03
C LEU A 176 1.94 -5.74 2.47
N GLY A 177 3.22 -5.43 2.73
CA GLY A 177 3.75 -5.40 4.10
C GLY A 177 2.99 -4.45 5.01
N TYR A 178 2.54 -3.28 4.51
CA TYR A 178 1.72 -2.36 5.30
C TYR A 178 0.33 -2.91 5.62
N ILE A 179 -0.31 -3.59 4.67
CA ILE A 179 -1.66 -4.16 4.81
C ILE A 179 -1.65 -5.42 5.71
N PHE A 180 -0.59 -6.22 5.68
CA PHE A 180 -0.46 -7.42 6.52
C PHE A 180 0.15 -7.13 7.90
N ASN A 181 0.68 -5.94 8.13
CA ASN A 181 1.34 -5.62 9.38
C ASN A 181 0.36 -5.51 10.56
N SER A 182 0.55 -6.40 11.53
CA SER A 182 -0.12 -6.39 12.83
C SER A 182 0.81 -6.05 14.01
N SER A 183 2.11 -5.83 13.75
CA SER A 183 3.14 -5.77 14.79
C SER A 183 3.64 -4.36 15.10
N ARG A 184 3.85 -3.52 14.08
CA ARG A 184 4.41 -2.16 14.24
C ARG A 184 3.38 -1.06 14.04
N ARG A 185 3.61 0.10 14.65
CA ARG A 185 2.75 1.29 14.46
C ARG A 185 3.28 2.16 13.34
N PHE A 186 2.41 2.59 12.44
CA PHE A 186 2.75 3.57 11.40
C PHE A 186 2.59 5.02 11.88
N TYR A 187 3.17 5.97 11.14
CA TYR A 187 2.74 7.36 11.19
C TYR A 187 1.35 7.54 10.58
N ASN A 188 0.71 8.68 10.89
CA ASN A 188 -0.72 8.89 10.63
C ASN A 188 -1.11 8.72 9.15
N TYR A 189 -0.24 9.10 8.21
CA TYR A 189 -0.55 9.00 6.78
C TYR A 189 -0.81 7.55 6.34
N VAL A 190 0.11 6.65 6.64
CA VAL A 190 0.00 5.23 6.32
C VAL A 190 -1.07 4.57 7.18
N SER A 191 -1.07 4.85 8.49
CA SER A 191 -2.06 4.28 9.42
C SER A 191 -3.51 4.56 8.99
N ASN A 192 -3.81 5.80 8.58
CA ASN A 192 -5.18 6.16 8.18
C ASN A 192 -5.60 5.51 6.86
N ARG A 193 -4.66 5.29 5.93
CA ARG A 193 -4.96 4.65 4.63
C ARG A 193 -5.12 3.15 4.76
N VAL A 194 -4.23 2.50 5.52
CA VAL A 194 -4.35 1.08 5.86
C VAL A 194 -5.66 0.83 6.60
N ALA A 195 -6.04 1.69 7.56
CA ALA A 195 -7.34 1.58 8.22
C ALA A 195 -8.52 1.66 7.24
N LYS A 196 -8.49 2.58 6.26
CA LYS A 196 -9.53 2.66 5.22
C LYS A 196 -9.57 1.42 4.34
N ILE A 197 -8.42 0.89 3.93
CA ILE A 197 -8.34 -0.37 3.18
C ILE A 197 -9.03 -1.48 3.98
N HIS A 198 -8.74 -1.59 5.28
CA HIS A 198 -9.35 -2.59 6.16
C HIS A 198 -10.85 -2.40 6.43
N THR A 199 -11.43 -1.23 6.16
CA THR A 199 -12.89 -1.08 6.19
C THR A 199 -13.60 -1.77 5.03
N VAL A 200 -12.89 -2.08 3.95
CA VAL A 200 -13.43 -2.64 2.71
C VAL A 200 -12.91 -4.04 2.42
N SER A 201 -11.66 -4.35 2.79
CA SER A 201 -11.04 -5.65 2.51
C SER A 201 -10.16 -6.18 3.65
N ASN A 202 -10.07 -7.50 3.73
CA ASN A 202 -9.16 -8.20 4.64
C ASN A 202 -7.78 -8.35 4.00
N SER A 203 -6.75 -8.49 4.83
CA SER A 203 -5.37 -8.64 4.34
C SER A 203 -5.24 -9.86 3.41
N GLU A 204 -5.93 -10.96 3.71
CA GLU A 204 -5.89 -12.21 2.93
C GLU A 204 -6.48 -12.09 1.52
N GLN A 205 -7.21 -11.01 1.23
CA GLN A 205 -7.71 -10.71 -0.12
C GLN A 205 -6.68 -9.99 -0.99
N TRP A 206 -5.48 -9.69 -0.45
CA TRP A 206 -4.42 -9.00 -1.18
C TRP A 206 -3.31 -9.96 -1.60
N SER A 207 -2.89 -9.87 -2.85
CA SER A 207 -1.83 -10.70 -3.42
C SER A 207 -0.86 -9.89 -4.27
N TYR A 208 0.35 -10.40 -4.41
CA TYR A 208 1.37 -9.81 -5.27
C TYR A 208 1.14 -10.18 -6.74
N VAL A 209 1.19 -9.19 -7.61
CA VAL A 209 1.25 -9.37 -9.07
C VAL A 209 2.58 -8.84 -9.59
N HIS A 210 3.18 -9.53 -10.56
CA HIS A 210 4.37 -9.02 -11.23
C HIS A 210 4.00 -7.85 -12.16
N THR A 211 4.83 -6.80 -12.23
CA THR A 211 4.57 -5.59 -13.04
C THR A 211 4.19 -5.92 -14.49
N ASP A 212 4.89 -6.86 -15.14
CA ASP A 212 4.58 -7.26 -16.53
C ASP A 212 3.18 -7.89 -16.72
N GLY A 213 2.60 -8.41 -15.64
CA GLY A 213 1.25 -8.99 -15.62
C GLY A 213 0.21 -8.05 -15.03
N ASN A 214 0.58 -6.83 -14.63
CA ASN A 214 -0.31 -5.87 -13.98
C ASN A 214 -1.00 -4.97 -15.02
N PRO A 215 -2.31 -5.13 -15.29
CA PRO A 215 -3.00 -4.30 -16.26
C PRO A 215 -3.08 -2.83 -15.85
N ALA A 216 -3.00 -2.51 -14.55
CA ALA A 216 -3.07 -1.14 -14.06
C ALA A 216 -1.87 -0.28 -14.49
N ASP A 217 -0.72 -0.89 -14.80
CA ASP A 217 0.50 -0.20 -15.28
C ASP A 217 0.25 0.56 -16.60
N LEU A 218 -0.60 0.03 -17.48
CA LEU A 218 -0.98 0.73 -18.72
C LEU A 218 -1.68 2.07 -18.45
N ALA A 219 -2.37 2.20 -17.32
CA ALA A 219 -3.05 3.42 -16.93
C ALA A 219 -2.18 4.39 -16.13
N THR A 220 -1.03 3.95 -15.61
CA THR A 220 -0.03 4.87 -15.02
C THR A 220 0.96 5.38 -16.05
N ARG A 221 1.25 4.60 -17.11
CA ARG A 221 2.18 4.96 -18.20
C ARG A 221 1.52 5.56 -19.44
N SER A 222 0.20 5.41 -19.56
CA SER A 222 -0.62 5.69 -20.74
C SER A 222 -0.39 4.74 -21.92
N ILE A 223 -1.44 4.56 -22.73
CA ILE A 223 -1.41 3.76 -23.97
C ILE A 223 -1.92 4.59 -25.15
N ILE A 224 -1.39 4.30 -26.34
CA ILE A 224 -1.87 4.88 -27.59
C ILE A 224 -3.25 4.27 -27.92
N PRO A 225 -4.26 5.08 -28.29
CA PRO A 225 -5.61 4.63 -28.65
C PRO A 225 -5.69 3.39 -29.55
N SER A 226 -4.89 3.33 -30.61
CA SER A 226 -4.88 2.22 -31.57
C SER A 226 -4.49 0.87 -30.98
N LYS A 227 -3.81 0.85 -29.84
CA LYS A 227 -3.41 -0.37 -29.13
C LYS A 227 -4.39 -0.79 -28.03
N LEU A 228 -5.37 0.05 -27.70
CA LEU A 228 -6.26 -0.16 -26.55
C LEU A 228 -7.06 -1.46 -26.67
N GLU A 229 -7.63 -1.74 -27.84
CA GLU A 229 -8.51 -2.91 -28.07
C GLU A 229 -7.85 -4.24 -27.71
N ASN A 230 -6.57 -4.39 -28.03
CA ASN A 230 -5.80 -5.63 -27.84
C ASN A 230 -4.92 -5.60 -26.56
N SER A 231 -5.18 -4.66 -25.66
CA SER A 231 -4.37 -4.48 -24.45
C SER A 231 -4.91 -5.27 -23.26
N ILE A 232 -4.01 -5.63 -22.34
CA ILE A 232 -4.36 -6.27 -21.06
C ILE A 232 -5.29 -5.40 -20.19
N TRP A 233 -5.32 -4.08 -20.43
CA TRP A 233 -6.26 -3.17 -19.77
C TRP A 233 -7.71 -3.57 -20.03
N LEU A 234 -8.06 -3.95 -21.27
CA LEU A 234 -9.43 -4.36 -21.61
C LEU A 234 -9.65 -5.86 -21.49
N SER A 235 -8.66 -6.67 -21.87
CA SER A 235 -8.80 -8.14 -21.85
C SER A 235 -8.62 -8.76 -20.47
N GLY A 236 -8.08 -8.02 -19.51
CA GLY A 236 -7.58 -8.55 -18.25
C GLY A 236 -6.19 -9.19 -18.41
N PRO A 237 -5.60 -9.65 -17.30
CA PRO A 237 -4.28 -10.26 -17.27
C PRO A 237 -4.27 -11.59 -18.03
N VAL A 238 -3.15 -11.90 -18.69
CA VAL A 238 -2.95 -13.22 -19.29
C VAL A 238 -2.65 -14.20 -18.16
N ILE A 239 -3.57 -15.12 -17.90
CA ILE A 239 -3.44 -16.13 -16.83
C ILE A 239 -2.21 -16.99 -17.10
N LYS A 240 -1.11 -16.63 -16.44
CA LYS A 240 -0.52 -17.53 -15.46
C LYS A 240 -0.92 -16.98 -14.10
N ILE A 241 -2.13 -17.33 -13.66
CA ILE A 241 -2.38 -17.39 -12.22
C ILE A 241 -1.33 -18.40 -11.76
N TYR A 242 -0.27 -17.91 -11.12
CA TYR A 242 0.64 -18.72 -10.34
C TYR A 242 -0.26 -19.32 -9.25
N ALA A 243 -0.88 -20.45 -9.57
CA ALA A 243 -1.84 -21.19 -8.74
C ALA A 243 -1.16 -21.81 -7.52
N ASP A 244 -0.09 -21.17 -7.04
CA ASP A 244 0.82 -21.64 -6.02
C ASP A 244 1.30 -20.49 -5.12
N GLN A 245 0.61 -19.34 -5.13
CA GLN A 245 0.72 -18.43 -4.00
C GLN A 245 -0.10 -19.03 -2.86
N THR A 246 0.56 -19.93 -2.10
CA THR A 246 0.29 -20.07 -0.67
C THR A 246 -0.02 -18.69 -0.08
N ILE A 247 -0.95 -18.58 0.87
CA ILE A 247 -1.19 -17.34 1.61
C ILE A 247 0.16 -16.80 2.09
N GLU A 248 0.75 -15.89 1.32
CA GLU A 248 2.05 -15.32 1.63
C GLU A 248 1.74 -14.21 2.62
N SER A 249 1.98 -14.46 3.90
CA SER A 249 2.00 -13.39 4.87
C SER A 249 3.12 -12.42 4.48
N PHE A 250 2.78 -11.23 4.01
CA PHE A 250 3.76 -10.22 3.64
C PHE A 250 4.30 -9.53 4.90
N SER A 251 5.59 -9.74 5.19
CA SER A 251 6.28 -9.04 6.28
C SER A 251 6.69 -7.63 5.86
N LEU A 252 6.84 -6.73 6.84
CA LEU A 252 7.39 -5.40 6.60
C LEU A 252 8.81 -5.50 6.01
N ILE A 253 9.09 -4.71 4.97
CA ILE A 253 10.38 -4.67 4.31
C ILE A 253 11.25 -3.61 4.98
N ASN A 254 12.40 -4.02 5.52
CA ASN A 254 13.38 -3.13 6.17
C ASN A 254 12.75 -2.13 7.16
N PRO A 255 11.97 -2.59 8.16
CA PRO A 255 11.11 -1.73 8.94
C PRO A 255 11.85 -0.72 9.83
N ASP A 256 13.13 -0.93 10.08
CA ASP A 256 13.96 -0.01 10.88
C ASP A 256 14.49 1.18 10.07
N THR A 257 14.47 1.08 8.75
CA THR A 257 14.85 2.17 7.82
C THR A 257 13.64 2.86 7.18
N ASP A 258 12.45 2.31 7.39
CA ASP A 258 11.22 2.86 6.81
C ASP A 258 10.74 4.08 7.61
N ASN A 259 10.73 5.24 6.95
CA ASN A 259 10.30 6.51 7.53
C ASN A 259 8.80 6.57 7.87
N GLU A 260 8.01 5.62 7.38
CA GLU A 260 6.57 5.51 7.69
C GLU A 260 6.28 4.70 8.95
N ILE A 261 7.29 4.01 9.48
CA ILE A 261 7.17 3.11 10.62
C ILE A 261 7.72 3.80 11.87
N ARG A 262 6.96 3.76 12.97
CA ARG A 262 7.43 4.28 14.24
C ARG A 262 8.41 3.29 14.85
N PRO A 263 9.56 3.76 15.37
CA PRO A 263 10.51 2.89 16.05
C PRO A 263 9.88 2.29 17.31
N ASP A 264 10.22 1.05 17.62
CA ASP A 264 9.79 0.39 18.85
C ASP A 264 10.53 0.98 20.06
N ILE A 265 9.85 1.87 20.79
CA ILE A 265 10.39 2.41 22.04
C ILE A 265 10.08 1.43 23.16
N THR A 266 11.05 0.59 23.51
CA THR A 266 10.92 -0.33 24.66
C THR A 266 11.02 0.48 25.96
N THR A 267 9.87 0.78 26.58
CA THR A 267 9.85 1.40 27.91
C THR A 267 9.96 0.31 28.98
N ARG A 268 11.05 0.32 29.76
CA ARG A 268 11.22 -0.60 30.90
C ARG A 268 10.65 0.04 32.16
N LYS A 269 9.52 -0.47 32.65
CA LYS A 269 8.95 -0.08 33.94
C LYS A 269 9.55 -0.96 35.04
N THR A 270 10.35 -0.39 35.94
CA THR A 270 10.82 -1.10 37.13
C THR A 270 9.76 -0.97 38.22
N THR A 271 9.08 -2.06 38.57
CA THR A 271 8.20 -2.10 39.74
C THR A 271 9.03 -2.52 40.94
N SER A 272 9.28 -1.60 41.87
CA SER A 272 9.83 -1.95 43.18
C SER A 272 8.75 -2.68 43.99
N LEU A 273 8.99 -3.95 44.32
CA LEU A 273 8.21 -4.63 45.35
C LEU A 273 8.69 -4.09 46.70
N GLU A 274 7.90 -3.20 47.30
CA GLU A 274 8.02 -2.80 48.70
C GLU A 274 7.71 -4.01 49.60
N LYS A 275 8.67 -4.91 49.78
CA LYS A 275 8.83 -5.76 50.98
C LYS A 275 10.08 -6.64 50.84
N LEU A 276 10.97 -6.49 51.82
CA LEU A 276 12.29 -7.13 52.00
C LEU A 276 13.46 -6.47 51.27
N SER A 277 13.75 -5.20 51.57
CA SER A 277 15.08 -4.66 51.31
C SER A 277 16.07 -5.18 52.36
N LEU A 278 17.22 -5.70 51.92
CA LEU A 278 18.27 -6.23 52.80
C LEU A 278 19.00 -5.14 53.62
N GLY A 279 18.61 -3.86 53.46
CA GLY A 279 19.18 -2.70 54.13
C GLY A 279 20.67 -2.48 53.79
N SER A 280 21.00 -1.41 53.07
CA SER A 280 22.39 -1.10 52.72
C SER A 280 23.28 -0.84 53.95
N HIS A 281 22.71 -0.42 55.08
CA HIS A 281 23.41 -0.26 56.36
C HIS A 281 24.19 -1.52 56.79
N ARG A 282 23.77 -2.72 56.36
CA ARG A 282 24.48 -3.98 56.69
C ARG A 282 25.85 -4.07 56.01
N PHE A 283 26.04 -3.33 54.92
CA PHE A 283 27.29 -3.32 54.16
C PHE A 283 28.36 -2.46 54.82
N GLU A 284 27.99 -1.52 55.68
CA GLU A 284 28.92 -0.67 56.45
C GLU A 284 29.78 -1.47 57.44
N ARG A 285 29.36 -2.69 57.79
CA ARG A 285 30.11 -3.60 58.65
C ARG A 285 31.39 -4.15 58.01
N PHE A 286 31.58 -3.94 56.70
CA PHE A 286 32.75 -4.41 55.97
C PHE A 286 33.73 -3.26 55.73
N GLY A 287 34.96 -3.41 56.21
CA GLY A 287 35.99 -2.38 56.07
C GLY A 287 36.53 -2.18 54.64
N ASN A 288 36.20 -3.06 53.68
CA ASN A 288 36.54 -2.88 52.27
C ASN A 288 35.60 -3.61 51.31
N TRP A 289 35.50 -3.09 50.09
CA TRP A 289 34.65 -3.60 49.02
C TRP A 289 34.90 -5.08 48.67
N LYS A 290 36.17 -5.49 48.59
CA LYS A 290 36.52 -6.87 48.23
C LYS A 290 36.01 -7.88 49.26
N SER A 291 36.05 -7.53 50.54
CA SER A 291 35.52 -8.36 51.64
C SER A 291 34.00 -8.48 51.55
N LEU A 292 33.29 -7.36 51.36
CA LEU A 292 31.84 -7.34 51.17
C LEU A 292 31.39 -8.22 50.01
N VAL A 293 32.00 -8.04 48.83
CA VAL A 293 31.66 -8.79 47.61
C VAL A 293 31.92 -10.27 47.80
N ARG A 294 33.05 -10.66 48.42
CA ARG A 294 33.35 -12.07 48.73
C ARG A 294 32.33 -12.67 49.69
N SER A 295 31.99 -11.99 50.78
CA SER A 295 31.02 -12.50 51.76
C SER A 295 29.64 -12.67 51.14
N ILE A 296 29.18 -11.74 50.32
CA ILE A 296 27.89 -11.86 49.61
C ILE A 296 27.96 -12.98 48.57
N ALA A 297 29.07 -13.12 47.85
CA ALA A 297 29.28 -14.23 46.92
C ALA A 297 29.23 -15.60 47.62
N LEU A 298 29.81 -15.70 48.82
CA LEU A 298 29.77 -16.93 49.63
C LEU A 298 28.36 -17.23 50.13
N ILE A 299 27.63 -16.24 50.66
CA ILE A 299 26.23 -16.42 51.07
C ILE A 299 25.38 -16.85 49.87
N LYS A 300 25.58 -16.21 48.71
CA LYS A 300 24.88 -16.55 47.48
C LYS A 300 25.20 -17.99 47.05
N ASN A 301 26.47 -18.40 47.02
CA ASN A 301 26.85 -19.77 46.70
C ASN A 301 26.28 -20.77 47.71
N PHE A 302 26.29 -20.45 49.00
CA PHE A 302 25.71 -21.29 50.03
C PHE A 302 24.20 -21.46 49.84
N LEU A 303 23.46 -20.38 49.58
CA LEU A 303 22.02 -20.42 49.30
C LEU A 303 21.71 -21.19 48.03
N VAL A 304 22.45 -20.95 46.93
CA VAL A 304 22.29 -21.69 45.67
C VAL A 304 22.51 -23.19 45.90
N ASN A 305 23.53 -23.56 46.67
CA ASN A 305 23.84 -24.96 46.97
C ASN A 305 22.85 -25.61 47.96
N ARG A 306 22.18 -24.83 48.82
CA ARG A 306 21.21 -25.33 49.82
C ARG A 306 19.75 -25.33 49.32
N ILE A 307 19.38 -24.43 48.42
CA ILE A 307 17.97 -24.12 48.11
C ILE A 307 17.53 -24.64 46.73
N SER A 308 18.42 -25.06 45.81
CA SER A 308 17.95 -25.79 44.63
C SER A 308 18.98 -26.72 43.98
N LYS A 309 18.63 -28.01 43.84
CA LYS A 309 19.17 -28.85 42.76
C LYS A 309 18.59 -28.49 41.38
N GLU A 310 17.57 -27.63 41.31
CA GLU A 310 16.99 -27.14 40.07
C GLU A 310 16.61 -25.67 40.22
N THR A 311 17.50 -24.77 39.81
CA THR A 311 17.24 -23.50 39.09
C THR A 311 18.56 -22.73 39.04
N ARG A 312 19.30 -22.85 37.93
CA ARG A 312 20.48 -22.00 37.64
C ARG A 312 20.02 -20.56 37.40
N CYS A 313 19.87 -19.78 38.47
CA CYS A 313 19.58 -18.36 38.38
C CYS A 313 20.85 -17.59 37.96
N ARG A 314 20.99 -17.30 36.66
CA ARG A 314 22.08 -16.48 36.09
C ARG A 314 21.81 -14.99 36.35
N PHE A 315 22.31 -14.46 37.47
CA PHE A 315 22.50 -13.02 37.66
C PHE A 315 24.00 -12.72 37.78
N ARG A 316 24.53 -12.03 36.76
CA ARG A 316 25.92 -12.10 36.29
C ARG A 316 26.93 -11.17 36.97
N ASN A 317 26.62 -10.49 38.08
CA ASN A 317 27.64 -9.80 38.88
C ASN A 317 27.17 -9.52 40.32
N VAL A 318 27.91 -10.01 41.32
CA VAL A 318 27.63 -9.74 42.75
C VAL A 318 27.83 -8.26 43.05
N GLU A 319 28.80 -7.61 42.40
CA GLU A 319 29.03 -6.17 42.50
C GLU A 319 27.81 -5.36 42.07
N MET A 320 27.21 -5.70 40.93
CA MET A 320 25.99 -5.03 40.44
C MET A 320 24.78 -5.24 41.37
N PHE A 321 24.70 -6.39 42.05
CA PHE A 321 23.68 -6.62 43.06
C PHE A 321 23.87 -5.70 44.27
N VAL A 322 25.10 -5.58 44.79
CA VAL A 322 25.42 -4.69 45.91
C VAL A 322 25.18 -3.23 45.54
N VAL A 323 25.66 -2.79 44.38
CA VAL A 323 25.43 -1.43 43.86
C VAL A 323 23.92 -1.16 43.70
N GLY A 324 23.17 -2.12 43.16
CA GLY A 324 21.72 -2.02 43.03
C GLY A 324 21.01 -1.83 44.37
N VAL A 325 21.38 -2.59 45.41
CA VAL A 325 20.80 -2.46 46.75
C VAL A 325 21.13 -1.11 47.40
N VAL A 326 22.35 -0.58 47.20
CA VAL A 326 22.75 0.74 47.73
C VAL A 326 22.02 1.88 47.00
N LEU A 327 21.94 1.82 45.67
CA LEU A 327 21.22 2.82 44.89
C LEU A 327 19.73 2.83 45.21
N LEU A 328 19.13 1.65 45.37
CA LEU A 328 17.71 1.51 45.75
C LEU A 328 17.42 1.93 47.19
N SER A 329 18.42 2.03 48.08
CA SER A 329 18.19 2.52 49.45
C SER A 329 18.31 4.04 49.54
N ARG A 330 19.15 4.67 48.71
CA ARG A 330 19.25 6.14 48.61
C ARG A 330 18.08 6.82 47.90
N THR A 331 17.24 6.08 47.20
CA THR A 331 16.04 6.63 46.55
C THR A 331 14.80 6.65 47.46
N TYR A 332 14.89 6.14 48.70
CA TYR A 332 13.80 6.08 49.68
C TYR A 332 14.14 6.74 51.03
N GLU A 333 15.21 7.53 51.08
CA GLU A 333 15.45 8.59 52.07
C GLU A 333 15.37 9.93 51.34
#